data_AF-A0A819NI47-F1
#
_entry.id   AF-A0A819NI47-F1
#
_cell.length_a   1.000
_cell.length_b   1.000
_cell.length_c   1.000
_cell.angle_alpha   90.00
_cell.angle_beta   90.00
_cell.angle_gamma   90.00
#
_symmetry.space_group_name_H-M   'P 1'
#
loop_
_entity.id
_entity.type
_entity.pdbx_description
1 polymer ?
#
loop_
_entity_poly.entity_id
_entity_poly.type
_entity_poly.pdbx_seq_one_letter_code
_entity_poly.pdbx_strand_id
1 'polypeptide(L)'
;MLTINDNFDEKIIKFGKIDLNENHNDVGQSVTQHCKTYVFSISDTKKLRFIDTPGFGDTRGIDQDNLNMEEIFSFLDNIDYINGICLLIKPEVIQLNRCLRSCFMPSIDYFGNNSG
;
A
#
# COMPACT_ATOMS: atom_id res chain seq x y z
N MET A 1 37.04 3.50 -8.16
CA MET A 1 37.44 4.70 -7.41
C MET A 1 37.18 4.39 -5.94
N LEU A 2 38.22 4.15 -5.15
CA LEU A 2 38.13 3.88 -3.71
C LEU A 2 38.46 5.19 -2.98
N THR A 3 37.49 5.79 -2.29
CA THR A 3 37.81 6.79 -1.27
C THR A 3 37.98 6.07 0.07
N ILE A 4 39.13 6.31 0.71
CA ILE A 4 39.49 5.82 2.03
C ILE A 4 39.45 7.07 2.92
N ASN A 5 38.58 7.07 3.94
CA ASN A 5 38.41 8.10 4.99
C ASN A 5 37.33 9.18 4.80
N ASP A 6 36.26 8.92 4.06
CA ASP A 6 35.07 9.78 4.15
C ASP A 6 34.21 9.32 5.34
N ASN A 7 34.27 10.05 6.46
CA ASN A 7 33.27 9.90 7.53
C ASN A 7 31.97 10.51 7.02
N PHE A 8 31.02 9.67 6.62
CA PHE A 8 29.70 10.12 6.22
C PHE A 8 28.82 10.32 7.45
N ASP A 9 28.49 11.58 7.76
CA ASP A 9 27.44 11.91 8.70
C ASP A 9 26.08 11.84 7.99
N GLU A 10 25.37 10.72 8.17
CA GLU A 10 24.01 10.60 7.66
C GLU A 10 23.06 11.52 8.44
N LYS A 11 22.32 12.36 7.73
CA LYS A 11 21.27 13.21 8.30
C LYS A 11 19.95 12.92 7.61
N ILE A 12 19.01 12.37 8.36
CA ILE A 12 17.63 12.18 7.89
C ILE A 12 16.89 13.51 8.01
N ILE A 13 16.51 14.09 6.86
CA ILE A 13 15.68 15.29 6.80
C ILE A 13 14.24 14.84 6.50
N LYS A 14 13.31 15.21 7.37
CA LYS A 14 11.88 14.90 7.22
C LYS A 14 11.11 16.15 6.79
N PHE A 15 10.16 15.98 5.89
CA PHE A 15 9.29 17.04 5.39
C PHE A 15 7.82 16.67 5.65
N GLY A 16 6.98 17.67 5.89
CA GLY A 16 5.55 17.46 6.14
C GLY A 16 5.19 17.35 7.63
N LYS A 17 3.89 17.19 7.91
CA LYS A 17 3.38 16.93 9.26
C LYS A 17 3.48 15.43 9.55
N ILE A 18 3.68 15.08 10.81
CA ILE A 18 3.61 13.71 11.27
C ILE A 18 2.16 13.22 11.08
N ASP A 19 1.97 12.16 10.29
CA ASP A 19 0.73 11.39 10.22
C ASP A 19 0.94 10.11 11.04
N LEU A 20 0.06 9.86 12.02
CA LEU A 20 0.13 8.66 12.85
C LEU A 20 -0.18 7.39 12.05
N ASN A 21 -0.82 7.52 10.89
CA ASN A 21 -1.08 6.44 9.96
C ASN A 21 0.09 6.18 8.99
N GLU A 22 1.18 6.96 9.06
CA GLU A 22 2.32 6.83 8.16
C GLU A 22 3.62 6.53 8.91
N ASN A 23 4.22 5.37 8.64
CA ASN A 23 5.52 4.99 9.13
C ASN A 23 6.62 5.29 8.11
N HIS A 24 7.29 6.43 8.27
CA HIS A 24 8.44 6.83 7.44
C HIS A 24 9.80 6.44 8.04
N ASN A 25 9.81 5.80 9.22
CA ASN A 25 11.06 5.55 9.95
C ASN A 25 11.66 4.19 9.62
N ASP A 26 10.82 3.21 9.28
CA ASP A 26 11.24 1.84 9.09
C ASP A 26 11.31 1.50 7.60
N VAL A 27 12.53 1.55 7.06
CA VAL A 27 12.77 1.31 5.64
C VAL A 27 12.30 -0.08 5.23
N GLY A 28 11.44 -0.14 4.22
CA GLY A 28 10.90 -1.38 3.67
C GLY A 28 9.68 -1.93 4.39
N GLN A 29 9.25 -1.33 5.51
CA GLN A 29 7.89 -1.56 6.00
C GLN A 29 6.89 -0.79 5.14
N SER A 30 5.63 -1.22 5.15
CA SER A 30 4.58 -0.39 4.59
C SER A 30 4.56 0.97 5.28
N VAL A 31 4.45 2.04 4.49
CA VAL A 31 4.29 3.41 5.02
C VAL A 31 2.88 3.58 5.57
N THR A 32 1.85 3.30 4.78
CA THR A 32 0.45 3.36 5.22
C THR A 32 0.15 2.22 6.20
N GLN A 33 -0.31 2.52 7.41
CA GLN A 33 -0.59 1.49 8.44
C GLN A 33 -2.03 0.97 8.40
N HIS A 34 -2.99 1.84 8.04
CA HIS A 34 -4.40 1.51 7.88
C HIS A 34 -4.97 2.14 6.61
N CYS A 35 -5.96 1.49 6.02
CA CYS A 35 -6.68 1.96 4.85
C CYS A 35 -7.30 3.33 5.09
N LYS A 36 -7.13 4.23 4.12
CA LYS A 36 -7.60 5.61 4.18
C LYS A 36 -8.28 6.00 2.89
N THR A 37 -9.44 6.63 3.02
CA THR A 37 -10.19 7.11 1.85
C THR A 37 -9.95 8.58 1.60
N TYR A 38 -9.69 8.92 0.33
CA TYR A 38 -9.64 10.27 -0.19
C TYR A 38 -10.75 10.47 -1.23
N VAL A 39 -11.60 11.48 -1.05
CA VAL A 39 -12.73 11.78 -1.96
C VAL A 39 -12.51 13.13 -2.63
N PHE A 40 -12.54 13.12 -3.96
CA PHE A 40 -12.40 14.30 -4.81
C PHE A 40 -13.67 14.50 -5.63
N SER A 41 -14.25 15.70 -5.59
CA SER A 41 -15.38 16.04 -6.48
C SER A 41 -14.84 16.38 -7.87
N ILE A 42 -15.23 15.61 -8.89
CA ILE A 42 -14.89 15.90 -10.30
C ILE A 42 -15.92 16.88 -10.89
N SER A 43 -17.19 16.76 -10.47
CA SER A 43 -18.28 17.67 -10.81
C SER A 43 -19.29 17.71 -9.67
N ASP A 44 -20.34 18.52 -9.79
CA ASP A 44 -21.43 18.60 -8.81
C ASP A 44 -22.12 17.25 -8.56
N THR A 45 -22.04 16.33 -9.53
CA THR A 45 -22.71 15.02 -9.50
C THR A 45 -21.75 13.84 -9.46
N LYS A 46 -20.44 14.05 -9.62
CA LYS A 46 -19.46 12.96 -9.69
C LYS A 46 -18.35 13.13 -8.66
N LYS A 47 -18.09 12.05 -7.93
CA LYS A 47 -16.99 11.94 -6.97
C LYS A 47 -16.06 10.81 -7.38
N LEU A 48 -14.76 11.05 -7.22
CA LEU A 48 -13.71 10.05 -7.33
C LEU A 48 -13.23 9.70 -5.93
N ARG A 49 -13.22 8.41 -5.61
CA ARG A 49 -12.76 7.89 -4.33
C ARG A 49 -11.49 7.09 -4.56
N PHE A 50 -10.39 7.52 -3.94
CA PHE A 50 -9.19 6.71 -3.80
C PHE A 50 -9.18 6.06 -2.42
N ILE A 51 -8.86 4.78 -2.40
CA ILE A 51 -8.59 4.03 -1.17
C ILE A 51 -7.09 3.76 -1.21
N ASP A 52 -6.36 4.39 -0.30
CA ASP A 52 -4.96 4.11 -0.06
C ASP A 52 -4.86 3.01 0.99
N THR A 53 -4.01 2.02 0.77
CA THR A 53 -3.93 0.80 1.58
C THR A 53 -2.53 0.61 2.13
N PRO A 54 -2.37 -0.17 3.20
CA PRO A 54 -1.09 -0.78 3.51
C PRO A 54 -0.55 -1.54 2.29
N GLY A 55 0.77 -1.52 2.19
CA GLY A 55 1.55 -2.12 1.12
C GLY A 55 1.97 -3.54 1.45
N PHE A 56 2.45 -4.22 0.41
CA PHE A 56 2.91 -5.60 0.49
C PHE A 56 4.41 -5.72 0.30
N GLY A 57 4.98 -6.85 0.76
CA GLY A 57 6.42 -7.06 0.76
C GLY A 57 7.08 -6.35 1.94
N ASP A 58 6.38 -6.35 3.08
CA ASP A 58 6.85 -5.76 4.31
C ASP A 58 8.08 -6.50 4.84
N THR A 59 9.12 -5.75 5.25
CA THR A 59 10.34 -6.36 5.81
C THR A 59 10.11 -7.08 7.14
N ARG A 60 8.97 -6.88 7.81
CA ARG A 60 8.50 -7.68 8.95
C ARG A 60 8.11 -9.11 8.56
N GLY A 61 7.93 -9.39 7.27
CA GLY A 61 7.70 -10.73 6.73
C GLY A 61 6.24 -11.05 6.41
N ILE A 62 6.00 -12.31 6.02
CA ILE A 62 4.72 -12.76 5.45
C ILE A 62 3.53 -12.64 6.41
N ASP A 63 3.77 -12.78 7.72
CA ASP A 63 2.71 -12.65 8.72
C ASP A 63 2.16 -11.22 8.76
N GLN A 64 3.03 -10.22 8.58
CA GLN A 64 2.60 -8.83 8.47
C GLN A 64 1.86 -8.59 7.14
N ASP A 65 2.33 -9.17 6.03
CA ASP A 65 1.62 -9.07 4.75
C ASP A 65 0.18 -9.66 4.86
N ASN A 66 -0.01 -10.73 5.63
CA ASN A 66 -1.33 -11.31 5.90
C ASN A 66 -2.21 -10.37 6.74
N LEU A 67 -1.66 -9.74 7.78
CA LEU A 67 -2.40 -8.75 8.58
C LEU A 67 -2.80 -7.53 7.73
N ASN A 68 -1.91 -7.08 6.85
CA ASN A 68 -2.20 -6.00 5.91
C ASN A 68 -3.34 -6.42 4.95
N MET A 69 -3.35 -7.66 4.46
CA MET A 69 -4.46 -8.16 3.63
C MET A 69 -5.78 -8.24 4.39
N GLU A 70 -5.78 -8.73 5.62
CA GLU A 70 -6.99 -8.82 6.45
C GLU A 70 -7.58 -7.44 6.71
N GLU A 71 -6.73 -6.45 7.01
CA GLU A 71 -7.14 -5.05 7.19
C GLU A 71 -7.76 -4.47 5.91
N ILE A 72 -7.15 -4.72 4.75
CA ILE A 72 -7.69 -4.31 3.46
C ILE A 72 -9.06 -4.96 3.21
N PHE A 73 -9.20 -6.27 3.39
CA PHE A 73 -10.49 -6.94 3.17
C PHE A 73 -11.56 -6.43 4.13
N SER A 74 -11.24 -6.28 5.42
CA SER A 74 -12.18 -5.71 6.40
C SER A 74 -12.60 -4.28 6.04
N PHE A 75 -11.69 -3.48 5.47
CA PHE A 75 -12.03 -2.15 4.97
C PHE A 75 -12.97 -2.22 3.76
N LEU A 76 -12.69 -3.14 2.83
CA LEU A 76 -13.48 -3.34 1.61
C LEU A 76 -14.87 -3.96 1.86
N ASP A 77 -15.05 -4.73 2.94
CA ASP A 77 -16.37 -5.24 3.36
C ASP A 77 -17.40 -4.12 3.56
N ASN A 78 -16.95 -2.90 3.84
CA ASN A 78 -17.80 -1.72 4.03
C ASN A 78 -18.00 -0.90 2.75
N ILE A 79 -17.59 -1.41 1.58
CA ILE A 79 -17.64 -0.72 0.29
C ILE A 79 -18.49 -1.51 -0.70
N ASP A 80 -19.61 -0.90 -1.11
CA ASP A 80 -20.58 -1.56 -1.99
C ASP A 80 -20.02 -1.90 -3.38
N TYR A 81 -19.13 -1.06 -3.93
CA TYR A 81 -18.61 -1.22 -5.28
C TYR A 81 -17.21 -0.66 -5.47
N ILE A 82 -16.36 -1.42 -6.17
CA ILE A 82 -15.03 -0.99 -6.61
C ILE A 82 -14.99 -0.90 -8.13
N ASN A 83 -14.71 0.29 -8.65
CA ASN A 83 -14.63 0.53 -10.09
C ASN A 83 -13.33 0.01 -10.74
N GLY A 84 -12.26 -0.12 -9.96
CA GLY A 84 -10.97 -0.58 -10.46
C GLY A 84 -9.90 -0.59 -9.37
N ILE A 85 -8.82 -1.34 -9.63
CA ILE A 85 -7.68 -1.50 -8.71
C ILE A 85 -6.43 -0.94 -9.41
N CYS A 86 -5.67 -0.12 -8.70
CA CYS A 86 -4.39 0.40 -9.18
C CYS A 86 -3.25 -0.31 -8.45
N LEU A 87 -2.30 -0.88 -9.20
CA LEU A 87 -1.13 -1.55 -8.65
C LEU A 87 0.10 -0.68 -8.89
N LEU A 88 0.71 -0.18 -7.81
CA LEU A 88 1.95 0.59 -7.88
C LEU A 88 3.15 -0.33 -7.58
N ILE A 89 4.05 -0.50 -8.55
CA ILE A 89 5.19 -1.42 -8.47
C ILE A 89 6.47 -0.64 -8.79
N LYS A 90 7.55 -0.92 -8.05
CA LYS A 90 8.88 -0.38 -8.37
C LYS A 90 9.33 -0.89 -9.75
N PRO A 91 9.83 -0.03 -10.65
CA PRO A 91 10.15 -0.39 -12.03
C PRO A 91 11.23 -1.48 -12.14
N GLU A 92 12.05 -1.67 -11.11
CA GLU A 92 13.10 -2.70 -11.04
C GLU A 92 12.56 -4.11 -10.76
N VAL A 93 11.28 -4.26 -10.42
CA VAL A 93 10.65 -5.56 -10.17
C VAL A 93 10.16 -6.14 -11.50
N ILE A 94 11.04 -6.90 -12.16
CA ILE A 94 10.85 -7.43 -13.53
C ILE A 94 9.84 -8.60 -13.62
N GLN A 95 9.46 -9.21 -12.50
CA GLN A 95 8.46 -10.28 -12.44
C GLN A 95 7.37 -9.96 -11.42
N LEU A 96 6.10 -10.27 -11.75
CA LEU A 96 5.02 -10.37 -10.78
C LEU A 96 5.45 -11.35 -9.66
N ASN A 97 5.97 -10.82 -8.57
CA ASN A 97 6.38 -11.58 -7.39
C ASN A 97 5.19 -12.44 -6.91
N ARG A 98 5.47 -13.61 -6.33
CA ARG A 98 4.54 -14.43 -5.54
C ARG A 98 3.65 -13.57 -4.63
N CYS A 99 4.20 -12.50 -4.05
CA CYS A 99 3.47 -11.52 -3.26
C CYS A 99 2.33 -10.83 -4.05
N LEU A 100 2.57 -10.35 -5.28
CA LEU A 100 1.52 -9.76 -6.11
C LEU A 100 0.45 -10.79 -6.49
N ARG A 101 0.82 -12.05 -6.77
CA ARG A 101 -0.14 -13.14 -7.01
C ARG A 101 -0.99 -13.47 -5.78
N SER A 102 -0.37 -13.52 -4.61
CA SER A 102 -1.06 -13.78 -3.33
C SER A 102 -1.99 -12.65 -2.93
N CYS A 103 -1.76 -11.40 -3.38
CA CYS A 103 -2.70 -10.29 -3.16
C CYS A 103 -3.81 -10.28 -4.21
N PHE A 104 -3.47 -10.61 -5.46
CA PHE A 104 -4.37 -10.50 -6.60
C PHE A 104 -5.41 -11.63 -6.65
N MET A 105 -5.04 -12.87 -6.31
CA MET A 105 -6.00 -13.99 -6.34
C MET A 105 -7.13 -13.82 -5.30
N PRO A 106 -6.85 -13.54 -4.01
CA PRO A 106 -7.91 -13.34 -3.03
C PRO A 106 -8.75 -12.10 -3.31
N SER A 107 -8.17 -11.04 -3.87
CA SER A 107 -8.93 -9.87 -4.33
C SER A 107 -9.93 -10.26 -5.43
N ILE A 108 -9.49 -10.99 -6.45
CA ILE A 108 -10.38 -11.48 -7.52
C ILE A 108 -11.44 -12.45 -6.97
N ASP A 109 -11.05 -13.37 -6.10
CA ASP A 109 -11.97 -14.35 -5.51
C ASP A 109 -13.02 -13.65 -4.63
N TYR A 110 -12.63 -12.62 -3.87
CA TYR A 110 -13.54 -11.81 -3.06
C TYR A 110 -14.57 -11.08 -3.94
N PHE A 111 -14.16 -10.45 -5.05
CA PHE A 111 -15.11 -9.80 -5.97
C PHE A 111 -15.94 -10.79 -6.81
N GLY A 112 -15.37 -11.94 -7.17
CA GLY A 112 -16.02 -12.97 -7.97
C GLY A 112 -17.05 -13.81 -7.21
N ASN A 113 -16.89 -13.96 -5.89
CA ASN A 113 -17.84 -14.72 -5.06
C ASN A 113 -18.96 -13.84 -4.44
N ASN A 114 -18.78 -12.51 -4.39
CA ASN A 114 -19.79 -11.55 -3.93
C ASN A 114 -20.63 -10.95 -5.08
N SER A 115 -20.57 -11.53 -6.28
CA SER A 115 -21.38 -11.12 -7.45
C SER A 115 -22.70 -11.92 -7.59
N GLY A 116 -23.17 -12.55 -6.51
CA GLY A 116 -24.42 -13.32 -6.43
C GLY A 116 -25.56 -12.58 -5.76
#